data_AF-V6TFR6-F1
#
_entry.id   AF-V6TFR6-F1
#
_cell.length_a   1.000
_cell.length_b   1.000
_cell.length_c   1.000
_cell.angle_alpha   90.00
_cell.angle_beta   90.00
_cell.angle_gamma   90.00
#
_symmetry.space_group_name_H-M   'P 1'
#
loop_
_entity.id
_entity.type
_entity.pdbx_description
1 polymer ?
#
loop_
_entity_poly.entity_id
_entity_poly.type
_entity_poly.pdbx_seq_one_letter_code
_entity_poly.pdbx_strand_id
1 'polypeptide(L)'
;MHIVLYYSHPAELKSVVNAPLVEAAKKLKNVEVRWLDELYPSLHMTPEQVSEEQRIIEKADAVFFQFPVHWFSSPPSLSVFMDSVLTYGWAYGSKAVIAGKRFRVIYTCGARWRSTPGSSLQATWSSRSTRALGSASATRSRPSSSSPTPTRTR
;
A
#
# COMPACT_ATOMS: atom_id res chain seq x y z
N MET A 1 15.28 7.09 10.73
CA MET A 1 14.53 6.37 9.69
C MET A 1 14.40 7.27 8.48
N HIS A 2 15.16 7.02 7.42
CA HIS A 2 15.13 7.73 6.15
C HIS A 2 14.07 7.11 5.22
N ILE A 3 13.16 7.93 4.71
CA ILE A 3 12.07 7.50 3.82
C ILE A 3 12.26 8.17 2.47
N VAL A 4 12.16 7.41 1.40
CA VAL A 4 12.09 7.96 0.03
C VAL A 4 10.66 7.82 -0.45
N LEU A 5 10.05 8.94 -0.83
CA LEU A 5 8.70 9.04 -1.37
C LEU A 5 8.80 9.33 -2.87
N TYR A 6 8.55 8.32 -3.69
CA TYR A 6 8.38 8.46 -5.12
C TYR A 6 6.96 8.90 -5.43
N TYR A 7 6.85 10.09 -5.99
CA TYR A 7 5.58 10.71 -6.34
C TYR A 7 5.41 10.75 -7.85
N SER A 8 4.23 10.35 -8.35
CA SER A 8 3.86 10.55 -9.74
C SER A 8 2.44 11.08 -9.89
N HIS A 9 2.30 12.15 -10.66
CA HIS A 9 1.04 12.81 -10.94
C HIS A 9 1.10 13.59 -12.28
N PRO A 10 0.42 13.10 -13.33
CA PRO A 10 0.50 13.69 -14.68
C PRO A 10 0.04 15.16 -14.79
N ALA A 11 -0.82 15.61 -13.88
CA ALA A 11 -1.38 16.97 -13.90
C ALA A 11 -1.26 17.65 -12.52
N GLU A 12 -0.04 17.77 -12.00
CA GLU A 12 0.19 18.25 -10.63
C GLU A 12 -0.41 19.64 -10.35
N LEU A 13 -0.36 20.56 -11.32
CA LEU A 13 -0.94 21.89 -11.20
C LEU A 13 -2.46 21.87 -10.93
N LYS A 14 -3.14 20.76 -11.21
CA LYS A 14 -4.58 20.56 -10.97
C LYS A 14 -4.85 19.62 -9.78
N SER A 15 -3.81 19.17 -9.08
CA SER A 15 -3.92 18.22 -7.97
C SER A 15 -4.49 18.89 -6.74
N VAL A 16 -5.67 18.44 -6.29
CA VAL A 16 -6.34 18.97 -5.09
C VAL A 16 -5.94 18.20 -3.83
N VAL A 17 -5.65 16.90 -3.97
CA VAL A 17 -5.38 16.01 -2.81
C VAL A 17 -3.91 15.67 -2.69
N ASN A 18 -3.25 15.26 -3.78
CA ASN A 18 -1.87 14.81 -3.68
C ASN A 18 -0.88 15.96 -3.48
N ALA A 19 -1.07 17.10 -4.15
CA ALA A 19 -0.16 18.25 -4.00
C ALA A 19 -0.05 18.71 -2.53
N PRO A 20 -1.12 18.95 -1.77
CA PRO A 20 -1.00 19.28 -0.35
C PRO A 20 -0.31 18.21 0.50
N LEU A 21 -0.52 16.92 0.19
CA LEU A 21 0.14 15.81 0.89
C LEU A 21 1.65 15.80 0.61
N VAL A 22 2.04 16.03 -0.63
CA VAL A 22 3.44 16.12 -1.05
C VAL A 22 4.12 17.34 -0.41
N GLU A 23 3.46 18.49 -0.41
CA GLU A 23 3.97 19.70 0.26
C GLU A 23 4.11 19.52 1.77
N ALA A 24 3.22 18.75 2.41
CA ALA A 24 3.38 18.36 3.81
C ALA A 24 4.56 17.40 4.00
N ALA A 25 4.74 16.43 3.10
CA ALA A 25 5.84 15.48 3.14
C ALA A 25 7.21 16.16 2.99
N LYS A 26 7.34 17.15 2.09
CA LYS A 26 8.56 17.94 1.90
C LYS A 26 9.02 18.69 3.17
N LYS A 27 8.11 18.99 4.09
CA LYS A 27 8.43 19.67 5.36
C LYS A 27 9.05 18.72 6.40
N LEU A 28 8.97 17.41 6.18
CA LEU A 28 9.51 16.41 7.10
C LEU A 28 11.00 16.18 6.81
N LYS A 29 11.85 16.35 7.82
CA LYS A 29 13.32 16.24 7.69
C LYS A 29 13.82 14.85 7.30
N ASN A 30 12.99 13.82 7.47
CA ASN A 30 13.34 12.43 7.28
C ASN A 30 12.71 11.80 6.03
N VAL A 31 12.06 12.62 5.20
CA VAL A 31 11.40 12.20 3.95
C VAL A 31 12.05 12.91 2.78
N GLU A 32 12.64 12.14 1.87
CA GLU A 32 13.10 12.62 0.57
C GLU A 32 11.97 12.41 -0.45
N VAL A 33 11.41 13.50 -0.97
CA VAL A 33 10.36 13.46 -1.99
C VAL A 33 11.00 13.54 -3.37
N ARG A 34 10.69 12.58 -4.24
CA ARG A 34 11.17 12.52 -5.62
C ARG A 34 9.99 12.49 -6.58
N TRP A 35 9.82 13.57 -7.34
CA TRP A 35 8.73 13.68 -8.31
C TRP A 35 9.17 13.14 -9.67
N LEU A 36 8.65 11.97 -10.03
CA LEU A 36 9.07 11.22 -11.21
C LEU A 36 8.75 11.93 -12.52
N ASP A 37 7.58 12.58 -12.64
CA ASP A 37 7.19 13.25 -13.89
C ASP A 37 8.06 14.49 -14.18
N GLU A 38 8.60 15.13 -13.15
CA GLU A 38 9.53 16.26 -13.29
C GLU A 38 10.96 15.79 -13.53
N LEU A 39 11.41 14.74 -12.83
CA LEU A 39 12.76 14.20 -12.95
C LEU A 39 12.98 13.46 -14.28
N TYR A 40 11.96 12.73 -14.77
CA TYR A 40 12.04 11.86 -15.93
C TYR A 40 10.89 12.11 -16.93
N PRO A 41 10.79 13.33 -17.51
CA PRO A 41 9.70 13.70 -18.39
C PRO A 41 9.68 12.90 -19.71
N SER A 42 10.81 12.33 -20.12
CA SER A 42 10.94 11.51 -21.32
C SER A 42 10.32 10.12 -21.20
N LEU A 43 9.88 9.70 -19.99
CA LEU A 43 9.44 8.32 -19.70
C LEU A 43 10.47 7.25 -20.11
N HIS A 44 11.75 7.63 -20.09
CA HIS A 44 12.86 6.75 -20.38
C HIS A 44 14.03 7.11 -19.46
N MET A 45 14.49 6.15 -18.66
CA MET A 45 15.59 6.34 -17.72
C MET A 45 16.91 5.88 -18.35
N THR A 46 17.96 6.68 -18.24
CA THR A 46 19.31 6.26 -18.64
C THR A 46 19.93 5.34 -17.57
N PRO A 47 20.94 4.52 -17.91
CA PRO A 47 21.60 3.65 -16.95
C PRO A 47 22.19 4.38 -15.73
N GLU A 48 22.66 5.62 -15.92
CA GLU A 48 23.21 6.47 -14.86
C GLU A 48 22.10 6.90 -13.89
N GLN A 49 20.93 7.27 -14.42
CA GLN A 49 19.76 7.64 -13.62
C GLN A 49 19.24 6.43 -12.83
N VAL A 50 19.18 5.25 -13.46
CA VAL A 50 18.81 4.00 -12.78
C VAL A 50 19.77 3.71 -11.62
N SER A 51 21.08 3.81 -11.86
CA SER A 51 22.09 3.55 -10.83
C SER A 51 22.00 4.52 -9.65
N GLU A 52 21.69 5.80 -9.92
CA GLU A 52 21.50 6.79 -8.86
C GLU A 52 20.26 6.48 -8.00
N GLU A 53 19.14 6.12 -8.62
CA GLU A 53 17.93 5.76 -7.88
C GLU A 53 18.10 4.48 -7.04
N GLN A 54 18.84 3.50 -7.56
CA GLN A 54 19.21 2.32 -6.79
C GLN A 54 20.03 2.68 -5.55
N ARG A 55 21.02 3.57 -5.69
CA ARG A 55 21.85 4.06 -4.58
C ARG A 55 21.03 4.83 -3.53
N ILE A 56 20.02 5.58 -3.95
CA ILE A 56 19.10 6.28 -3.07
C ILE A 56 18.25 5.27 -2.27
N ILE A 57 17.67 4.27 -2.96
CA ILE A 57 16.86 3.21 -2.33
C ILE A 57 17.69 2.37 -1.35
N GLU A 58 18.96 2.09 -1.67
CA GLU A 58 19.89 1.38 -0.79
C GLU A 58 20.06 2.07 0.56
N LYS A 59 20.14 3.40 0.56
CA LYS A 59 20.29 4.23 1.76
C LYS A 59 18.98 4.46 2.52
N ALA A 60 17.83 4.20 1.89
CA ALA A 60 16.54 4.37 2.50
C ALA A 60 16.16 3.20 3.41
N ASP A 61 15.52 3.49 4.55
CA ASP A 61 14.92 2.48 5.42
C ASP A 61 13.54 2.05 4.91
N ALA A 62 12.85 2.94 4.18
CA ALA A 62 11.54 2.70 3.61
C ALA A 62 11.35 3.42 2.27
N VAL A 63 10.62 2.79 1.36
CA VAL A 63 10.28 3.31 0.03
C VAL A 63 8.76 3.39 -0.10
N PHE A 64 8.27 4.58 -0.41
CA PHE A 64 6.86 4.87 -0.51
C PHE A 64 6.55 5.30 -1.95
N PHE A 65 5.46 4.79 -2.51
CA PHE A 65 4.95 5.22 -3.80
C PHE A 65 3.64 5.98 -3.60
N GLN A 66 3.56 7.22 -4.10
CA GLN A 66 2.35 8.03 -4.03
C GLN A 66 1.86 8.44 -5.42
N PHE A 67 0.59 8.16 -5.73
CA PHE A 67 0.01 8.51 -7.02
C PHE A 67 -1.53 8.53 -7.02
N PRO A 68 -2.18 9.26 -7.95
CA PRO A 68 -3.60 9.10 -8.22
C PRO A 68 -3.85 7.80 -9.01
N VAL A 69 -4.87 7.04 -8.62
CA VAL A 69 -5.29 5.86 -9.38
C VAL A 69 -6.06 6.31 -10.62
N HIS A 70 -5.51 6.02 -11.80
CA HIS A 70 -6.20 6.18 -13.07
C HIS A 70 -6.45 4.79 -13.66
N TRP A 71 -7.70 4.48 -14.00
CA TRP A 71 -8.08 3.17 -14.58
C TRP A 71 -7.56 1.96 -13.81
N PHE A 72 -7.64 2.01 -12.48
CA PHE A 72 -7.16 0.95 -11.57
C PHE A 72 -5.65 0.68 -11.63
N SER A 73 -4.86 1.62 -12.16
CA SER A 73 -3.42 1.49 -12.32
C SER A 73 -2.66 2.73 -11.83
N SER A 74 -1.34 2.61 -11.78
CA SER A 74 -0.40 3.71 -11.56
C SER A 74 -0.22 4.55 -12.84
N PRO A 75 0.21 5.81 -12.70
CA PRO A 75 0.63 6.63 -13.84
C PRO A 75 1.82 6.01 -14.60
N PRO A 76 1.99 6.35 -15.90
CA PRO A 76 3.07 5.80 -16.74
C PRO A 76 4.47 6.00 -16.15
N SER A 77 4.75 7.18 -15.61
CA SER A 77 6.07 7.54 -15.05
C SER A 77 6.48 6.61 -13.92
N LEU A 78 5.53 6.24 -13.05
CA LEU A 78 5.79 5.29 -11.97
C LEU A 78 5.99 3.87 -12.49
N SER A 79 5.19 3.44 -13.48
CA SER A 79 5.37 2.11 -14.09
C SER A 79 6.75 1.98 -14.76
N VAL A 80 7.15 2.96 -15.57
CA VAL A 80 8.49 3.01 -16.18
C VAL A 80 9.59 2.99 -15.13
N PHE A 81 9.43 3.77 -14.07
CA PHE A 81 10.40 3.78 -12.97
C PHE A 81 10.55 2.40 -12.34
N MET A 82 9.46 1.72 -12.02
CA MET A 82 9.50 0.38 -11.43
C MET A 82 10.19 -0.62 -12.36
N ASP A 83 9.83 -0.61 -13.65
CA ASP A 83 10.41 -1.53 -14.65
C ASP A 83 11.91 -1.27 -14.86
N SER A 84 12.35 -0.02 -14.78
CA SER A 84 13.74 0.38 -15.02
C SER A 84 14.64 0.18 -13.80
N VAL A 85 14.13 0.47 -12.60
CA VAL A 85 14.93 0.51 -11.35
C VAL A 85 14.90 -0.83 -10.62
N LEU A 86 13.76 -1.51 -10.59
CA LEU A 86 13.59 -2.76 -9.85
C LEU A 86 14.04 -3.96 -10.71
N THR A 87 15.34 -4.02 -11.02
CA THR A 87 15.89 -5.02 -11.94
C THR A 87 16.30 -6.34 -11.26
N TYR A 88 16.36 -7.40 -12.06
CA TYR A 88 16.94 -8.69 -11.65
C TYR A 88 18.43 -8.54 -11.29
N GLY A 89 18.86 -9.22 -10.23
CA GLY A 89 20.24 -9.17 -9.73
C GLY A 89 20.50 -7.98 -8.80
N TRP A 90 19.53 -7.08 -8.65
CA TRP A 90 19.56 -5.99 -7.68
C TRP A 90 18.35 -6.04 -6.74
N ALA A 91 17.15 -5.73 -7.24
CA ALA A 91 15.93 -5.72 -6.43
C ALA A 91 15.52 -7.14 -6.00
N TYR A 92 15.58 -8.09 -6.92
CA TYR A 92 15.25 -9.49 -6.67
C TYR A 92 16.27 -10.40 -7.35
N GLY A 93 16.21 -11.70 -7.05
CA GLY A 93 17.21 -12.66 -7.51
C GLY A 93 18.39 -12.74 -6.55
N SER A 94 19.62 -12.72 -7.07
CA SER A 94 20.84 -13.09 -6.33
C SER A 94 21.19 -12.18 -5.16
N LYS A 95 21.06 -10.84 -5.30
CA LYS A 95 21.39 -9.87 -4.23
C LYS A 95 20.19 -9.50 -3.35
N ALA A 96 19.00 -9.41 -3.95
CA ALA A 96 17.74 -9.03 -3.28
C ALA A 96 17.87 -7.84 -2.30
N VAL A 97 18.48 -6.74 -2.76
CA VAL A 97 18.86 -5.55 -1.95
C VAL A 97 17.68 -4.92 -1.20
N ILE A 98 16.47 -5.06 -1.73
CA ILE A 98 15.26 -4.50 -1.14
C ILE A 98 14.64 -5.42 -0.07
N ALA A 99 15.18 -6.62 0.15
CA ALA A 99 14.70 -7.54 1.16
C ALA A 99 14.80 -6.91 2.56
N GLY A 100 13.69 -6.93 3.31
CA GLY A 100 13.61 -6.35 4.65
C GLY A 100 13.36 -4.83 4.68
N LYS A 101 13.47 -4.11 3.55
CA LYS A 101 13.04 -2.70 3.47
C LYS A 101 11.51 -2.59 3.49
N ARG A 102 10.99 -1.49 4.05
CA ARG A 102 9.54 -1.27 4.11
C ARG A 102 9.05 -0.62 2.83
N PHE A 103 8.19 -1.31 2.09
CA PHE A 103 7.47 -0.75 0.94
C PHE A 103 6.04 -0.38 1.31
N ARG A 104 5.59 0.81 0.89
CA ARG A 104 4.20 1.26 1.07
C ARG A 104 3.71 1.94 -0.19
N VAL A 105 2.40 1.81 -0.44
CA VAL A 105 1.71 2.51 -1.52
C VAL A 105 0.65 3.41 -0.91
N ILE A 106 0.68 4.67 -1.28
CA ILE A 106 -0.29 5.70 -0.95
C ILE A 106 -0.98 6.06 -2.25
N TYR A 107 -2.29 5.92 -2.34
CA TYR A 107 -2.98 6.29 -3.56
C TYR A 107 -4.29 7.00 -3.26
N THR A 108 -4.65 7.92 -4.15
CA THR A 108 -5.94 8.61 -4.11
C THR A 108 -6.85 8.05 -5.18
N CYS A 109 -8.09 7.74 -4.82
CA CYS A 109 -9.09 7.26 -5.76
C CYS A 109 -10.29 8.23 -5.77
N GLY A 110 -10.75 8.60 -6.96
CA GLY A 110 -11.94 9.44 -7.11
C GLY A 110 -13.26 8.72 -6.82
N ALA A 111 -13.26 7.38 -6.86
CA ALA A 111 -14.42 6.59 -6.51
C ALA A 111 -14.59 6.49 -4.99
N ARG A 112 -15.86 6.44 -4.53
CA ARG A 112 -16.16 6.21 -3.12
C ARG A 112 -15.63 4.82 -2.71
N TRP A 113 -15.15 4.71 -1.48
CA TRP A 113 -14.61 3.45 -0.95
C TRP A 113 -15.53 2.23 -1.14
N ARG A 114 -16.86 2.41 -1.05
CA ARG A 114 -17.83 1.32 -1.22
C ARG A 114 -18.01 0.83 -2.66
N SER A 115 -17.62 1.63 -3.65
CA SER A 115 -17.80 1.33 -5.08
C SER A 115 -16.54 0.80 -5.74
N THR A 116 -15.39 0.82 -5.07
CA THR A 116 -14.16 0.26 -5.62
C THR A 116 -14.18 -1.27 -5.48
N PRO A 117 -13.74 -2.04 -6.50
CA PRO A 117 -13.66 -3.50 -6.45
C PRO A 117 -12.82 -4.04 -5.27
N GLY A 118 -11.90 -3.23 -4.73
CA GLY A 118 -11.11 -3.57 -3.55
C GLY A 118 -11.92 -3.70 -2.26
N SER A 119 -13.07 -3.04 -2.16
CA SER A 119 -13.97 -3.15 -0.99
C SER A 119 -14.58 -4.55 -0.87
N SER A 120 -14.87 -5.21 -2.00
CA SER A 120 -15.32 -6.60 -2.00
C SER A 120 -14.16 -7.57 -1.77
N LEU A 121 -12.95 -7.27 -2.25
CA LEU A 121 -11.76 -8.10 -2.01
C LEU A 121 -11.29 -8.07 -0.55
N GLN A 122 -11.25 -6.89 0.09
CA GLN A 122 -10.88 -6.76 1.51
C GLN A 122 -11.98 -7.30 2.43
N ALA A 123 -13.26 -7.13 2.07
CA ALA A 123 -14.38 -7.80 2.73
C ALA A 123 -14.33 -9.33 2.58
N THR A 124 -13.91 -9.84 1.43
CA THR A 124 -13.74 -11.29 1.18
C THR A 124 -12.53 -11.85 1.95
N TRP A 125 -11.45 -11.08 2.05
CA TRP A 125 -10.25 -11.52 2.78
C TRP A 125 -10.47 -11.54 4.30
N SER A 126 -11.16 -10.52 4.85
CA SER A 126 -11.54 -10.45 6.28
C SER A 126 -12.60 -11.51 6.66
N SER A 127 -13.49 -11.88 5.74
CA SER A 127 -14.50 -12.94 5.98
C SER A 127 -13.98 -14.37 5.78
N ARG A 128 -12.92 -14.59 5.00
CA ARG A 128 -12.27 -15.91 4.87
C ARG A 128 -11.27 -16.19 5.99
N SER A 129 -10.54 -15.18 6.46
CA SER A 129 -9.62 -15.32 7.59
C SER A 129 -10.33 -15.56 8.93
N THR A 130 -11.52 -14.99 9.13
CA THR A 130 -12.39 -15.35 10.28
C THR A 130 -12.98 -16.76 10.17
N ARG A 131 -13.21 -17.27 8.95
CA ARG A 131 -13.70 -18.65 8.76
C ARG A 131 -12.61 -19.71 8.94
N ALA A 132 -11.35 -19.37 8.67
CA ALA A 132 -10.20 -20.25 8.90
C ALA A 132 -9.77 -20.34 10.37
N LEU A 133 -10.16 -19.38 11.22
CA LEU A 133 -9.86 -19.36 12.66
C LEU A 133 -11.04 -19.85 13.54
N GLY A 134 -12.16 -20.28 12.93
CA GLY A 134 -13.39 -20.64 13.62
C GLY A 134 -13.70 -22.14 13.76
N SER A 135 -12.85 -23.06 13.30
CA SER A 135 -13.11 -24.52 13.39
C SER A 135 -12.43 -25.23 14.56
N ALA A 136 -11.74 -24.52 15.45
CA ALA A 136 -11.24 -25.08 16.70
C ALA A 136 -12.33 -25.05 17.80
N SER A 137 -13.16 -26.10 17.79
CA SER A 137 -13.85 -26.71 18.93
C SER A 137 -14.19 -25.82 20.14
N ALA A 138 -15.45 -25.39 20.23
CA ALA A 138 -16.11 -25.14 21.51
C ALA A 138 -17.31 -26.08 21.63
N THR A 139 -17.04 -27.30 22.09
CA THR A 139 -18.06 -28.26 22.53
C THR A 139 -18.75 -27.65 23.76
N ARG A 140 -19.82 -26.89 23.55
CA ARG A 140 -20.63 -26.32 24.62
C ARG A 140 -21.58 -27.40 25.12
N SER A 141 -21.18 -28.13 26.15
CA SER A 141 -22.07 -28.98 26.91
C SER A 141 -23.22 -28.14 27.49
N ARG A 142 -24.46 -28.46 27.12
CA ARG A 142 -25.68 -27.90 27.74
C ARG A 142 -25.77 -28.42 29.18
N PRO A 143 -25.89 -27.55 30.20
CA PRO A 143 -26.42 -27.98 31.48
C PRO A 143 -27.94 -28.15 31.33
N SER A 144 -28.44 -29.35 31.64
CA SER A 144 -29.86 -29.60 31.87
C SER A 144 -30.32 -28.77 33.07
N SER A 145 -31.31 -27.91 32.88
CA SER A 145 -32.07 -27.31 33.99
C SER A 145 -33.52 -27.73 33.86
N SER A 146 -33.94 -28.50 34.86
CA SER A 146 -35.30 -28.92 35.16
C SER A 146 -36.16 -27.72 35.55
N SER A 147 -37.36 -27.64 34.98
CA SER A 147 -38.41 -26.71 35.41
C SER A 147 -39.05 -27.20 36.71
N PRO A 148 -39.30 -26.35 37.72
CA PRO A 148 -40.28 -26.64 38.75
C PRO A 148 -41.59 -25.89 38.48
N THR A 149 -42.67 -26.67 38.39
CA THR A 149 -44.08 -26.26 38.41
C THR A 149 -44.42 -25.51 39.70
N PRO A 150 -45.16 -24.40 39.68
CA PRO A 150 -45.66 -23.78 40.91
C PRO A 150 -46.95 -24.48 41.37
N THR A 151 -46.89 -25.09 42.55
CA THR A 151 -48.05 -25.59 43.30
C THR A 151 -48.80 -24.42 43.94
N ARG A 152 -50.12 -24.40 43.72
CA ARG A 152 -51.11 -23.45 44.25
C ARG A 152 -51.53 -23.81 45.69
N THR A 153 -51.56 -22.83 46.60
CA THR A 153 -52.48 -22.65 47.76
C THR A 153 -51.99 -21.42 48.54
N ARG A 154 -52.80 -20.52 49.09
CA ARG A 154 -54.18 -20.58 49.61
C ARG A 154 -54.83 -19.22 49.48
#